data_AF-A0A9D7GTB5-F1
#
_entry.id   AF-A0A9D7GTB5-F1
#
_cell.length_a   1.000
_cell.length_b   1.000
_cell.length_c   1.000
_cell.angle_alpha   90.00
_cell.angle_beta   90.00
_cell.angle_gamma   90.00
#
_symmetry.space_group_name_H-M   'P 1'
#
loop_
_entity.id
_entity.type
_entity.pdbx_description
1 polymer ?
#
loop_
_entity_poly.entity_id
_entity_poly.type
_entity_poly.pdbx_seq_one_letter_code
_entity_poly.pdbx_strand_id
1 'polypeptide(L)'
;MLNSKIAYAFSNIDAQPATTDTILRVDLSFYNSLDTKPYHISPHIANYLNYYKPWCGSGIVGVNGYQRLLYPEIYNNVDAMFYGNDAGIKYYFICNVGSRPSDIVLKFSGADLVEILGNGHLKIHTMLGVFEQESPTAFQIDAAGNIISLNWQPTYTSLGNNKFSFNKGSYDSNKPLIITLRRVSGTPCTSTSNGNQDWGTFYGNQEDDLALDQCNNPVGDLFVVGTTESEFFPVQNNVQAQFNGINDGFVIKFDQYAVRQWATLYGGSNYDAVQSVMYNANLGSNNLFICGSTLSTDLITTSAGQANEYYKNSNSGGRDGFITQFNSVFGTIYYSTYFGGSGDDEARSIVPGGEGGNLIVGGNTTTTLVSNNLCAVPTNSGFPLCNPTGTLDYYQDHNAGGQDIFVARFGTSDNLLWSTFFGSNGDEKLYELSLVQGNSATESAYITGSSTKADATNTNNCLARTDNGFPYCDMTGTSDYFEKGVANNGSLPIAFVSQFLLNGQMKWSTNFNNVREFQSITNDYVSANLPAQNVYVTGIPWFFCSWNFIMFSSNRF
;
A
#
# COMPACT_ATOMS: atom_id res chain seq x y z
N MET A 1 24.59 -10.13 41.56
CA MET A 1 24.39 -11.23 40.60
C MET A 1 23.54 -10.71 39.47
N LEU A 2 24.08 -10.69 38.25
CA LEU A 2 23.40 -10.17 37.07
C LEU A 2 22.50 -11.29 36.54
N ASN A 3 21.26 -11.38 37.02
CA ASN A 3 20.33 -12.36 36.48
C ASN A 3 20.08 -12.05 34.99
N SER A 4 20.02 -13.10 34.16
CA SER A 4 19.62 -13.01 32.76
C SER A 4 18.26 -12.32 32.64
N LYS A 5 18.22 -11.25 31.86
CA LYS A 5 17.06 -10.38 31.70
C LYS A 5 16.87 -9.97 30.26
N ILE A 6 15.61 -9.81 29.90
CA ILE A 6 15.15 -9.18 28.67
C ILE A 6 14.41 -7.91 29.08
N ALA A 7 14.78 -6.79 28.48
CA ALA A 7 14.17 -5.50 28.76
C ALA A 7 13.29 -5.09 27.57
N TYR A 8 12.00 -4.93 27.82
CA TYR A 8 11.10 -4.22 26.90
C TYR A 8 11.13 -2.74 27.26
N ALA A 9 11.45 -1.89 26.30
CA ALA A 9 11.39 -0.44 26.45
C ALA A 9 10.20 0.10 25.67
N PHE A 10 9.39 0.90 26.35
CA PHE A 10 8.24 1.61 25.81
C PHE A 10 8.56 3.10 25.89
N SER A 11 8.16 3.86 24.88
CA SER A 11 8.30 5.30 24.87
C SER A 11 6.99 5.94 24.46
N ASN A 12 6.59 6.99 25.16
CA ASN A 12 5.63 7.96 24.67
C ASN A 12 6.40 9.26 24.42
N ILE A 13 6.49 9.63 23.16
CA ILE A 13 7.17 10.85 22.72
C ILE A 13 6.10 11.93 22.64
N ASP A 14 6.29 13.01 23.38
CA ASP A 14 5.32 14.09 23.39
C ASP A 14 5.60 15.05 22.22
N ALA A 15 4.54 15.46 21.52
CA ALA A 15 4.64 16.34 20.36
C ALA A 15 4.95 17.80 20.75
N GLN A 16 4.84 18.16 22.03
CA GLN A 16 5.14 19.51 22.51
C GLN A 16 6.56 19.61 23.05
N PRO A 17 7.38 20.58 22.62
CA PRO A 17 8.76 20.74 23.11
C PRO A 17 8.89 21.01 24.62
N ALA A 18 7.79 21.35 25.29
CA ALA A 18 7.75 21.70 26.71
C ALA A 18 7.44 20.50 27.63
N THR A 19 7.07 19.35 27.08
CA THR A 19 6.73 18.14 27.81
C THR A 19 7.85 17.11 27.67
N THR A 20 8.09 16.34 28.73
CA THR A 20 9.18 15.36 28.75
C THR A 20 8.69 14.02 28.22
N ASP A 21 9.42 13.46 27.25
CA ASP A 21 9.19 12.09 26.78
C ASP A 21 9.22 11.10 27.95
N THR A 22 8.26 10.17 27.93
CA THR A 22 8.18 9.13 28.97
C THR A 22 8.75 7.84 28.41
N ILE A 23 9.86 7.35 28.99
CA ILE A 23 10.39 6.02 28.70
C ILE A 23 10.09 5.12 29.88
N LEU A 24 9.38 4.02 29.62
CA LEU A 24 9.12 2.96 30.57
C LEU A 24 9.90 1.70 30.19
N ARG A 25 10.41 0.99 31.20
CA ARG A 25 11.08 -0.29 31.02
C ARG A 25 10.38 -1.39 31.80
N VAL A 26 10.01 -2.46 31.11
CA VAL A 26 9.58 -3.73 31.72
C VAL A 26 10.69 -4.75 31.56
N ASP A 27 11.19 -5.29 32.66
CA ASP A 27 12.16 -6.38 32.67
C ASP A 27 11.44 -7.73 32.81
N LEU A 28 11.62 -8.62 31.82
CA LEU A 28 11.43 -10.05 31.98
C LEU A 28 12.73 -10.68 32.51
N SER A 29 12.66 -11.26 33.70
CA SER A 29 13.73 -12.01 34.33
C SER A 29 13.35 -13.47 34.48
N PHE A 30 14.35 -14.35 34.37
CA PHE A 30 14.18 -15.78 34.62
C PHE A 30 14.44 -16.05 36.11
N TYR A 31 13.37 -16.29 36.87
CA TYR A 31 13.46 -16.42 38.32
C TYR A 31 14.19 -17.72 38.69
N ASN A 32 15.17 -17.64 39.59
CA ASN A 32 16.07 -18.73 39.97
C ASN A 32 16.84 -19.37 38.80
N SER A 33 17.05 -18.63 37.70
CA SER A 33 17.91 -19.09 36.62
C SER A 33 19.37 -19.22 37.06
N LEU A 34 20.12 -20.05 36.34
CA LEU A 34 21.57 -20.08 36.44
C LEU A 34 22.16 -18.78 35.85
N ASP A 35 23.37 -18.41 36.30
CA ASP A 35 24.10 -17.25 35.79
C ASP A 35 24.88 -17.65 34.54
N THR A 36 24.19 -17.72 33.41
CA THR A 36 24.77 -18.09 32.11
C THR A 36 24.82 -16.90 31.15
N LYS A 37 25.93 -16.78 30.41
CA LYS A 37 26.10 -15.73 29.41
C LYS A 37 25.54 -16.17 28.06
N PRO A 38 24.75 -15.31 27.38
CA PRO A 38 24.30 -15.63 26.04
C PRO A 38 25.43 -15.54 25.03
N TYR A 39 25.27 -16.26 23.93
CA TYR A 39 26.03 -16.03 22.70
C TYR A 39 25.10 -15.99 21.49
N HIS A 40 25.56 -15.34 20.43
CA HIS A 40 24.83 -15.24 19.18
C HIS A 40 25.02 -16.51 18.35
N ILE A 41 23.97 -16.90 17.64
CA ILE A 41 23.97 -18.03 16.69
C ILE A 41 23.50 -17.61 15.29
N SER A 42 23.41 -16.30 15.06
CA SER A 42 23.19 -15.68 13.76
C SER A 42 24.33 -14.70 13.46
N PRO A 43 24.57 -14.37 12.18
CA PRO A 43 25.33 -13.18 11.83
C PRO A 43 24.77 -11.93 12.53
N HIS A 44 25.62 -10.92 12.70
CA HIS A 44 25.14 -9.60 13.11
C HIS A 44 24.26 -9.02 12.01
N ILE A 45 23.24 -8.27 12.38
CA ILE A 45 22.55 -7.40 11.43
C ILE A 45 23.52 -6.32 10.95
N ALA A 46 23.41 -5.85 9.71
CA ALA A 46 24.41 -5.00 9.06
C ALA A 46 24.72 -3.67 9.80
N ASN A 47 23.86 -3.28 10.74
CA ASN A 47 23.94 -2.00 11.46
C ASN A 47 24.28 -2.19 12.94
N TYR A 48 24.91 -1.15 13.52
CA TYR A 48 25.17 -1.06 14.95
C TYR A 48 24.05 -0.28 15.67
N LEU A 49 23.72 -0.69 16.90
CA LEU A 49 22.85 0.02 17.81
C LEU A 49 23.69 0.89 18.77
N ASN A 50 23.22 2.12 18.99
CA ASN A 50 23.82 3.07 19.92
C ASN A 50 22.80 3.42 21.02
N TYR A 51 23.18 3.30 22.29
CA TYR A 51 22.32 3.58 23.44
C TYR A 51 22.83 4.80 24.20
N TYR A 52 22.16 5.94 24.03
CA TYR A 52 22.45 7.15 24.79
C TYR A 52 21.49 7.22 25.97
N LYS A 53 21.95 6.79 27.14
CA LYS A 53 21.18 6.90 28.39
C LYS A 53 21.66 8.12 29.17
N PRO A 54 20.79 8.85 29.90
CA PRO A 54 21.19 10.03 30.69
C PRO A 54 22.33 9.77 31.68
N TRP A 55 22.46 8.53 32.18
CA TRP A 55 23.54 8.11 33.07
C TRP A 55 24.75 7.48 32.35
N CYS A 56 24.72 7.39 31.03
CA CYS A 56 25.86 7.01 30.19
C CYS A 56 26.32 8.24 29.40
N GLY A 57 27.16 9.08 30.02
CA GLY A 57 27.58 10.37 29.46
C GLY A 57 28.25 10.33 28.08
N SER A 58 28.73 9.16 27.64
CA SER A 58 29.31 8.95 26.29
C SER A 58 28.46 8.06 25.38
N GLY A 59 27.30 7.57 25.87
CA GLY A 59 26.53 6.51 25.22
C GLY A 59 27.24 5.15 25.22
N ILE A 60 26.51 4.10 24.86
CA ILE A 60 27.05 2.78 24.52
C ILE A 60 26.90 2.66 23.01
N VAL A 61 28.00 2.81 22.27
CA VAL A 61 27.99 2.84 20.80
C VAL A 61 28.57 1.56 20.21
N GLY A 62 28.24 1.26 18.94
CA GLY A 62 28.81 0.13 18.22
C GLY A 62 28.29 -1.24 18.67
N VAL A 63 27.07 -1.31 19.20
CA VAL A 63 26.49 -2.59 19.68
C VAL A 63 25.91 -3.37 18.50
N ASN A 64 26.52 -4.51 18.17
CA ASN A 64 25.98 -5.41 17.16
C ASN A 64 24.60 -5.95 17.57
N GLY A 65 23.61 -5.84 16.69
CA GLY A 65 22.33 -6.53 16.82
C GLY A 65 22.41 -7.95 16.26
N TYR A 66 21.64 -8.88 16.84
CA TYR A 66 21.57 -10.26 16.39
C TYR A 66 20.11 -10.72 16.35
N GLN A 67 19.75 -11.47 15.31
CA GLN A 67 18.41 -12.04 15.21
C GLN A 67 18.22 -13.26 16.12
N ARG A 68 19.30 -13.97 16.46
CA ARG A 68 19.24 -15.16 17.33
C ARG A 68 20.28 -15.13 18.45
N LEU A 69 19.80 -15.27 19.67
CA LEU A 69 20.61 -15.41 20.89
C LEU A 69 20.29 -16.73 21.57
N LEU A 70 21.31 -17.44 22.02
CA LEU A 70 21.18 -18.67 22.80
C LEU A 70 21.78 -18.46 24.19
N TYR A 71 20.97 -18.70 25.20
CA TYR A 71 21.38 -18.84 26.59
C TYR A 71 21.48 -20.33 26.90
N PRO A 72 22.69 -20.92 26.90
CA PRO A 72 22.86 -22.31 27.29
C PRO A 72 22.54 -22.47 28.77
N GLU A 73 21.93 -23.58 29.14
CA GLU A 73 21.65 -23.98 30.53
C GLU A 73 21.12 -22.85 31.41
N ILE A 74 20.18 -22.05 30.90
CA ILE A 74 19.54 -20.99 31.69
C ILE A 74 18.84 -21.56 32.93
N TYR A 75 18.39 -22.81 32.84
CA TYR A 75 18.11 -23.69 33.98
C TYR A 75 18.85 -25.02 33.77
N ASN A 76 18.90 -25.87 34.80
CA ASN A 76 19.54 -27.17 34.70
C ASN A 76 18.94 -28.00 33.54
N ASN A 77 19.76 -28.30 32.53
CA ASN A 77 19.39 -28.95 31.26
C ASN A 77 18.33 -28.20 30.42
N VAL A 78 18.14 -26.89 30.60
CA VAL A 78 17.24 -26.08 29.77
C VAL A 78 18.00 -24.95 29.10
N ASP A 79 17.99 -24.93 27.77
CA ASP A 79 18.49 -23.78 27.02
C ASP A 79 17.35 -22.82 26.69
N ALA A 80 17.64 -21.52 26.57
CA ALA A 80 16.69 -20.54 26.04
C ALA A 80 17.23 -19.89 24.78
N MET A 81 16.50 -20.05 23.67
CA MET A 81 16.80 -19.40 22.40
C MET A 81 15.78 -18.29 22.15
N PHE A 82 16.27 -17.13 21.75
CA PHE A 82 15.48 -15.96 21.42
C PHE A 82 15.65 -15.67 19.94
N TYR A 83 14.54 -15.48 19.24
CA TYR A 83 14.52 -15.09 17.83
C TYR A 83 13.70 -13.81 17.70
N GLY A 84 14.29 -12.75 17.15
CA GLY A 84 13.61 -11.49 16.89
C GLY A 84 13.51 -11.21 15.40
N ASN A 85 12.33 -10.77 14.97
CA ASN A 85 12.08 -10.15 13.67
C ASN A 85 10.99 -9.08 13.83
N ASP A 86 10.49 -8.54 12.72
CA ASP A 86 9.51 -7.44 12.72
C ASP A 86 8.15 -7.84 13.31
N ALA A 87 7.82 -9.14 13.30
CA ALA A 87 6.64 -9.67 13.98
C ALA A 87 6.81 -9.75 15.52
N GLY A 88 8.02 -9.47 16.03
CA GLY A 88 8.36 -9.46 17.44
C GLY A 88 9.35 -10.55 17.86
N ILE A 89 9.43 -10.77 19.17
CA ILE A 89 10.35 -11.75 19.76
C ILE A 89 9.60 -13.06 19.99
N LYS A 90 10.20 -14.15 19.50
CA LYS A 90 9.83 -15.52 19.81
C LYS A 90 10.86 -16.16 20.74
N TYR A 91 10.35 -16.92 21.69
CA TYR A 91 11.12 -17.57 22.74
C TYR A 91 11.02 -19.08 22.53
N TYR A 92 12.13 -19.79 22.70
CA TYR A 92 12.17 -21.24 22.72
C TYR A 92 12.89 -21.67 24.00
N PHE A 93 12.19 -22.36 24.90
CA PHE A 93 12.84 -23.11 25.97
C PHE A 93 13.02 -24.54 25.52
N ILE A 94 14.28 -24.94 25.38
CA ILE A 94 14.69 -26.25 24.93
C ILE A 94 14.99 -27.07 26.19
N CYS A 95 13.98 -27.79 26.66
CA CYS A 95 14.08 -28.65 27.82
C CYS A 95 14.74 -29.97 27.39
N ASN A 96 16.07 -30.09 27.55
CA ASN A 96 16.82 -31.30 27.19
C ASN A 96 16.45 -32.48 28.09
N VAL A 97 16.86 -33.69 27.71
CA VAL A 97 16.60 -34.91 28.49
C VAL A 97 17.13 -34.76 29.92
N GLY A 98 16.30 -35.07 30.92
CA GLY A 98 16.62 -34.89 32.33
C GLY A 98 16.40 -33.47 32.88
N SER A 99 15.88 -32.54 32.08
CA SER A 99 15.44 -31.22 32.55
C SER A 99 14.12 -31.26 33.31
N ARG A 100 13.82 -30.15 33.97
CA ARG A 100 12.55 -29.92 34.67
C ARG A 100 11.85 -28.69 34.10
N PRO A 101 10.89 -28.84 33.18
CA PRO A 101 10.16 -27.71 32.60
C PRO A 101 9.44 -26.83 33.63
N SER A 102 9.12 -27.39 34.80
CA SER A 102 8.54 -26.66 35.94
C SER A 102 9.44 -25.57 36.52
N ASP A 103 10.74 -25.63 36.25
CA ASP A 103 11.72 -24.70 36.80
C ASP A 103 11.72 -23.38 36.03
N ILE A 104 11.12 -23.34 34.84
CA ILE A 104 10.98 -22.13 34.04
C ILE A 104 9.94 -21.22 34.68
N VAL A 105 10.42 -20.11 35.24
CA VAL A 105 9.58 -19.10 35.89
C VAL A 105 9.91 -17.73 35.34
N LEU A 106 8.94 -17.15 34.64
CA LEU A 106 9.01 -15.79 34.09
C LEU A 106 8.63 -14.80 35.19
N LYS A 107 9.46 -13.78 35.44
CA LYS A 107 9.14 -12.69 36.37
C LYS A 107 9.20 -11.35 35.65
N PHE A 108 8.09 -10.64 35.61
CA PHE A 108 8.00 -9.28 35.08
C PHE A 108 8.21 -8.25 36.19
N SER A 109 9.04 -7.23 35.93
CA SER A 109 9.29 -6.10 36.82
C SER A 109 9.19 -4.80 36.03
N GLY A 110 8.56 -3.76 36.59
CA GLY A 110 8.30 -2.50 35.88
C GLY A 110 6.98 -2.46 35.10
N ALA A 111 6.21 -3.56 35.11
CA ALA A 111 4.81 -3.58 34.70
C ALA A 111 3.91 -3.23 35.90
N ASP A 112 2.80 -2.53 35.64
CA ASP A 112 1.81 -2.16 36.66
C ASP A 112 1.00 -3.37 37.12
N LEU A 113 0.63 -4.22 36.15
CA LEU A 113 -0.09 -5.48 36.37
C LEU A 113 0.29 -6.47 35.28
N VAL A 114 0.34 -7.75 35.63
CA VAL A 114 0.37 -8.83 34.63
C VAL A 114 -0.72 -9.83 34.98
N GLU A 115 -1.61 -10.12 34.01
CA GLU A 115 -2.75 -11.01 34.21
C GLU A 115 -2.87 -12.06 33.11
N ILE A 116 -3.52 -13.17 33.43
CA ILE A 116 -3.84 -14.23 32.47
C ILE A 116 -5.27 -13.97 31.97
N LEU A 117 -5.42 -13.80 30.67
CA LEU A 117 -6.70 -13.55 30.02
C LEU A 117 -7.51 -14.85 29.84
N GLY A 118 -8.82 -14.72 29.59
CA GLY A 118 -9.72 -15.85 29.38
C GLY A 118 -9.37 -16.73 28.15
N ASN A 119 -8.61 -16.20 27.19
CA ASN A 119 -8.05 -16.93 26.05
C ASN A 119 -6.69 -17.61 26.35
N GLY A 120 -6.20 -17.53 27.59
CA GLY A 120 -4.92 -18.09 28.02
C GLY A 120 -3.70 -17.23 27.69
N HIS A 121 -3.87 -16.04 27.13
CA HIS A 121 -2.78 -15.09 26.89
C HIS A 121 -2.33 -14.43 28.20
N LEU A 122 -1.12 -13.90 28.20
CA LEU A 122 -0.61 -13.05 29.26
C LEU A 122 -0.72 -11.59 28.82
N LYS A 123 -1.44 -10.75 29.57
CA LYS A 123 -1.56 -9.31 29.32
C LYS A 123 -0.68 -8.55 30.31
N ILE A 124 0.26 -7.78 29.78
CA ILE A 124 1.20 -6.97 30.55
C ILE A 124 0.73 -5.52 30.45
N HIS A 125 0.32 -4.96 31.59
CA HIS A 125 -0.15 -3.58 31.70
C HIS A 125 0.99 -2.65 32.06
N THR A 126 1.00 -1.51 31.39
CA THR A 126 1.91 -0.41 31.65
C THR A 126 1.17 0.91 31.56
N MET A 127 1.71 1.95 32.19
CA MET A 127 1.17 3.30 32.06
C MET A 127 1.16 3.85 30.62
N LEU A 128 1.95 3.26 29.71
CA LEU A 128 2.01 3.64 28.30
C LEU A 128 1.15 2.77 27.38
N GLY A 129 0.45 1.77 27.94
CA GLY A 129 -0.37 0.84 27.18
C GLY A 129 -0.19 -0.61 27.60
N VAL A 130 -0.72 -1.52 26.80
CA VAL A 130 -0.71 -2.95 27.10
C VAL A 130 -0.01 -3.71 25.97
N PHE A 131 0.69 -4.79 26.31
CA PHE A 131 1.11 -5.77 25.31
C PHE A 131 0.75 -7.17 25.77
N GLU A 132 0.46 -8.02 24.80
CA GLU A 132 -0.03 -9.37 25.03
C GLU A 132 0.94 -10.41 24.49
N GLN A 133 1.17 -11.45 25.28
CA GLN A 133 1.91 -12.64 24.91
C GLN A 133 0.93 -13.80 24.80
N GLU A 134 1.00 -14.54 23.71
CA GLU A 134 0.05 -15.63 23.48
C GLU A 134 0.21 -16.76 24.49
N SER A 135 -0.80 -17.64 24.53
CA SER A 135 -0.68 -18.89 25.27
C SER A 135 0.53 -19.68 24.75
N PRO A 136 1.35 -20.26 25.65
CA PRO A 136 2.51 -21.04 25.27
C PRO A 136 2.11 -22.26 24.44
N THR A 137 3.00 -22.69 23.55
CA THR A 137 2.85 -23.95 22.82
C THR A 137 4.00 -24.88 23.08
N ALA A 138 3.81 -26.19 22.92
CA ALA A 138 4.86 -27.17 23.10
C ALA A 138 4.83 -28.32 22.07
N PHE A 139 6.02 -28.83 21.75
CA PHE A 139 6.24 -30.01 20.91
C PHE A 139 7.55 -30.71 21.32
N GLN A 140 7.75 -31.95 20.87
CA GLN A 140 9.04 -32.65 21.01
C GLN A 140 9.74 -32.75 19.66
N ILE A 141 11.03 -33.06 19.68
CA ILE A 141 11.81 -33.38 18.48
C ILE A 141 12.37 -34.80 18.57
N ASP A 142 12.41 -35.51 17.45
CA ASP A 142 13.12 -36.79 17.36
C ASP A 142 14.63 -36.61 17.12
N ALA A 143 15.37 -37.72 17.06
CA ALA A 143 16.81 -37.70 16.80
C ALA A 143 17.20 -37.17 15.41
N ALA A 144 16.26 -37.14 14.46
CA ALA A 144 16.45 -36.58 13.12
C ALA A 144 16.02 -35.10 13.03
N GLY A 145 15.50 -34.51 14.13
CA GLY A 145 15.05 -33.13 14.18
C GLY A 145 13.59 -32.91 13.75
N ASN A 146 12.81 -33.97 13.52
CA ASN A 146 11.40 -33.85 13.14
C ASN A 146 10.54 -33.47 14.34
N ILE A 147 9.52 -32.63 14.11
CA ILE A 147 8.56 -32.22 15.12
C ILE A 147 7.59 -33.36 15.44
N ILE A 148 7.43 -33.64 16.74
CA ILE A 148 6.42 -34.55 17.30
C ILE A 148 5.42 -33.68 18.08
N SER A 149 4.18 -33.60 17.57
CA SER A 149 3.09 -32.88 18.23
C SER A 149 2.68 -33.55 19.55
N LEU A 150 2.28 -32.74 20.53
CA LEU A 150 1.74 -33.19 21.81
C LEU A 150 0.21 -33.09 21.83
N ASN A 151 -0.45 -33.95 22.61
CA ASN A 151 -1.91 -33.91 22.83
C ASN A 151 -2.35 -32.87 23.88
N TRP A 152 -1.43 -32.02 24.33
CA TRP A 152 -1.65 -30.93 25.27
C TRP A 152 -0.80 -29.73 24.86
N GLN A 153 -1.21 -28.54 25.27
CA GLN A 153 -0.43 -27.31 25.16
C GLN A 153 -0.29 -26.71 26.56
N PRO A 154 0.86 -26.10 26.91
CA PRO A 154 1.01 -25.46 28.20
C PRO A 154 0.04 -24.28 28.36
N THR A 155 -0.19 -23.86 29.59
CA THR A 155 -0.93 -22.66 29.98
C THR A 155 -0.14 -21.95 31.08
N TYR A 156 -0.24 -20.63 31.12
CA TYR A 156 0.35 -19.86 32.22
C TYR A 156 -0.30 -20.23 33.55
N THR A 157 0.53 -20.29 34.60
CA THR A 157 0.09 -20.41 36.00
C THR A 157 0.71 -19.28 36.80
N SER A 158 -0.11 -18.45 37.43
CA SER A 158 0.39 -17.37 38.30
C SER A 158 0.94 -17.93 39.60
N LEU A 159 2.15 -17.51 39.96
CA LEU A 159 2.80 -17.81 41.24
C LEU A 159 2.79 -16.59 42.20
N GLY A 160 2.02 -15.54 41.84
CA GLY A 160 2.01 -14.25 42.55
C GLY A 160 3.24 -13.39 42.25
N ASN A 161 3.19 -12.10 42.63
CA ASN A 161 4.29 -11.14 42.45
C ASN A 161 4.81 -11.04 40.99
N ASN A 162 3.89 -11.03 40.02
CA ASN A 162 4.17 -11.03 38.57
C ASN A 162 5.10 -12.17 38.11
N LYS A 163 5.01 -13.33 38.80
CA LYS A 163 5.71 -14.56 38.41
C LYS A 163 4.73 -15.53 37.76
N PHE A 164 5.17 -16.15 36.66
CA PHE A 164 4.38 -17.09 35.88
C PHE A 164 5.21 -18.32 35.53
N SER A 165 4.66 -19.49 35.76
CA SER A 165 5.19 -20.78 35.29
C SER A 165 4.26 -21.40 34.25
N PHE A 166 4.66 -22.56 33.75
CA PHE A 166 3.85 -23.37 32.83
C PHE A 166 3.34 -24.61 33.53
N ASN A 167 2.08 -24.98 33.28
CA ASN A 167 1.67 -26.35 33.54
C ASN A 167 2.32 -27.27 32.48
N LYS A 168 2.36 -28.58 32.79
CA LYS A 168 2.84 -29.58 31.85
C LYS A 168 1.92 -30.79 31.81
N GLY A 169 1.71 -31.34 30.62
CA GLY A 169 1.12 -32.66 30.42
C GLY A 169 2.19 -33.76 30.39
N SER A 170 1.79 -34.96 29.97
CA SER A 170 2.69 -36.09 29.73
C SER A 170 3.44 -35.93 28.41
N TYR A 171 4.72 -36.28 28.40
CA TYR A 171 5.58 -36.28 27.20
C TYR A 171 6.65 -37.37 27.38
N ASP A 172 7.34 -37.75 26.30
CA ASP A 172 8.43 -38.74 26.38
C ASP A 172 9.67 -38.09 27.01
N SER A 173 10.02 -38.47 28.24
CA SER A 173 11.16 -37.89 28.95
C SER A 173 12.53 -38.20 28.32
N ASN A 174 12.58 -39.12 27.35
CA ASN A 174 13.81 -39.44 26.60
C ASN A 174 13.99 -38.56 25.36
N LYS A 175 13.08 -37.63 25.09
CA LYS A 175 13.18 -36.65 23.99
C LYS A 175 13.11 -35.22 24.53
N PRO A 176 13.81 -34.25 23.91
CA PRO A 176 13.68 -32.86 24.29
C PRO A 176 12.24 -32.35 24.17
N LEU A 177 11.82 -31.50 25.11
CA LEU A 177 10.55 -30.77 25.07
C LEU A 177 10.84 -29.30 24.74
N ILE A 178 10.21 -28.79 23.68
CA ILE A 178 10.36 -27.40 23.26
C ILE A 178 9.09 -26.67 23.68
N ILE A 179 9.23 -25.64 24.53
CA ILE A 179 8.14 -24.71 24.86
C ILE A 179 8.40 -23.41 24.11
N THR A 180 7.41 -22.91 23.38
CA THR A 180 7.52 -21.66 22.64
C THR A 180 6.56 -20.61 23.16
N LEU A 181 7.04 -19.37 23.17
CA LEU A 181 6.26 -18.17 23.47
C LEU A 181 6.39 -17.22 22.29
N ARG A 182 5.32 -16.48 22.00
CA ARG A 182 5.36 -15.39 21.03
C ARG A 182 4.43 -14.27 21.47
N ARG A 183 4.71 -13.06 20.99
CA ARG A 183 3.75 -11.97 21.01
C ARG A 183 2.55 -12.33 20.12
N VAL A 184 1.37 -11.78 20.44
CA VAL A 184 0.17 -11.92 19.58
C VAL A 184 0.49 -11.45 18.16
N SER A 185 0.33 -12.36 17.18
CA SER A 185 0.47 -12.00 15.76
C SER A 185 -0.78 -11.27 15.29
N GLY A 186 -0.62 -10.12 14.62
CA GLY A 186 -1.73 -9.34 14.09
C GLY A 186 -2.27 -8.25 15.02
N THR A 187 -1.71 -8.07 16.21
CA THR A 187 -1.72 -6.73 16.83
C THR A 187 -0.51 -6.03 16.21
N PRO A 188 -0.69 -5.02 15.33
CA PRO A 188 0.40 -4.12 15.03
C PRO A 188 1.00 -3.72 16.37
N CYS A 189 2.32 -3.59 16.43
CA CYS A 189 2.84 -2.77 17.49
C CYS A 189 2.16 -1.41 17.29
N THR A 190 1.14 -1.11 18.09
CA THR A 190 0.61 0.24 18.23
C THR A 190 1.63 1.03 19.03
N SER A 191 2.90 1.00 18.62
CA SER A 191 3.62 2.25 18.57
C SER A 191 2.76 3.12 17.67
N THR A 192 2.07 4.08 18.26
CA THR A 192 2.03 5.41 17.66
C THR A 192 3.36 5.58 16.96
N SER A 193 3.32 5.73 15.64
CA SER A 193 4.47 6.04 14.82
C SER A 193 5.43 6.91 15.59
N ASN A 194 6.52 6.30 16.07
CA ASN A 194 7.76 6.97 15.77
C ASN A 194 7.71 7.04 14.24
N GLY A 195 7.88 8.22 13.67
CA GLY A 195 8.29 8.35 12.27
C GLY A 195 9.64 7.68 11.98
N ASN A 196 10.00 6.60 12.69
CA ASN A 196 11.03 5.67 12.33
C ASN A 196 10.47 4.82 11.20
N GLN A 197 10.78 5.28 10.00
CA GLN A 197 10.78 4.49 8.77
C GLN A 197 11.24 3.03 9.05
N ASP A 198 10.34 2.04 8.88
CA ASP A 198 10.63 0.61 9.05
C ASP A 198 11.78 0.16 8.15
N TRP A 199 11.74 0.63 6.90
CA TRP A 199 12.80 0.50 5.92
C TRP A 199 12.72 1.63 4.92
N GLY A 200 13.88 1.98 4.38
CA GLY A 200 14.04 2.95 3.33
C GLY A 200 15.22 2.55 2.49
N THR A 201 15.11 2.74 1.20
CA THR A 201 16.23 2.58 0.29
C THR A 201 16.20 3.73 -0.71
N PHE A 202 17.37 4.08 -1.22
CA PHE A 202 17.44 4.82 -2.48
C PHE A 202 17.24 3.82 -3.60
N TYR A 203 16.48 4.20 -4.62
CA TYR A 203 16.25 3.35 -5.78
C TYR A 203 16.31 4.21 -7.04
N GLY A 204 17.41 4.03 -7.78
CA GLY A 204 17.79 4.93 -8.85
C GLY A 204 19.30 4.87 -9.11
N ASN A 205 19.81 5.77 -9.94
CA ASN A 205 21.23 5.94 -10.20
C ASN A 205 21.61 7.43 -10.32
N GLN A 206 22.42 7.81 -11.31
CA GLN A 206 23.06 9.13 -11.39
C GLN A 206 22.17 10.24 -11.93
N GLU A 207 21.08 9.89 -12.61
CA GLU A 207 20.16 10.83 -13.25
C GLU A 207 18.82 10.90 -12.49
N ASP A 208 17.84 11.64 -13.01
CA ASP A 208 16.55 11.82 -12.36
C ASP A 208 15.73 10.52 -12.36
N ASP A 209 15.28 10.11 -11.17
CA ASP A 209 14.49 8.92 -10.94
C ASP A 209 13.30 9.27 -10.04
N LEU A 210 12.08 9.11 -10.55
CA LEU A 210 10.86 9.53 -9.87
C LEU A 210 9.91 8.34 -9.72
N ALA A 211 9.63 7.95 -8.47
CA ALA A 211 8.50 7.07 -8.17
C ALA A 211 7.19 7.88 -8.24
N LEU A 212 6.23 7.39 -9.03
CA LEU A 212 4.99 8.12 -9.35
C LEU A 212 3.75 7.49 -8.70
N ASP A 213 3.71 6.16 -8.54
CA ASP A 213 2.62 5.46 -7.86
C ASP A 213 3.13 4.16 -7.25
N GLN A 214 2.38 3.63 -6.29
CA GLN A 214 2.67 2.38 -5.62
C GLN A 214 1.38 1.65 -5.26
N CYS A 215 1.39 0.31 -5.26
CA CYS A 215 0.29 -0.49 -4.74
C CYS A 215 0.79 -1.69 -3.94
N ASN A 216 -0.08 -2.28 -3.12
CA ASN A 216 0.21 -3.51 -2.40
C ASN A 216 -0.72 -4.64 -2.82
N ASN A 217 -0.29 -5.88 -2.58
CA ASN A 217 -1.19 -7.04 -2.59
C ASN A 217 -1.56 -7.46 -1.15
N PRO A 218 -2.57 -8.34 -0.97
CA PRO A 218 -3.02 -8.75 0.37
C PRO A 218 -2.00 -9.51 1.23
N VAL A 219 -0.86 -9.94 0.66
CA VAL A 219 0.23 -10.58 1.41
C VAL A 219 1.34 -9.60 1.80
N GLY A 220 1.20 -8.33 1.43
CA GLY A 220 2.12 -7.25 1.80
C GLY A 220 3.24 -6.98 0.81
N ASP A 221 3.27 -7.62 -0.37
CA ASP A 221 4.22 -7.23 -1.41
C ASP A 221 3.91 -5.79 -1.86
N LEU A 222 4.96 -5.01 -2.15
CA LEU A 222 4.88 -3.64 -2.61
C LEU A 222 5.30 -3.57 -4.08
N PHE A 223 4.48 -2.94 -4.90
CA PHE A 223 4.77 -2.61 -6.29
C PHE A 223 4.96 -1.10 -6.39
N VAL A 224 6.04 -0.66 -7.02
CA VAL A 224 6.36 0.76 -7.23
C VAL A 224 6.60 0.98 -8.71
N VAL A 225 6.03 2.05 -9.24
CA VAL A 225 6.21 2.45 -10.64
C VAL A 225 6.66 3.89 -10.75
N GLY A 226 7.24 4.22 -11.90
CA GLY A 226 7.69 5.58 -12.14
C GLY A 226 8.43 5.75 -13.46
N THR A 227 9.31 6.74 -13.47
CA THR A 227 10.16 7.10 -14.60
C THR A 227 11.61 7.25 -14.16
N THR A 228 12.54 6.93 -15.05
CA THR A 228 13.98 7.06 -14.85
C THR A 228 14.65 7.65 -16.09
N GLU A 229 15.63 8.50 -15.89
CA GLU A 229 16.58 8.96 -16.93
C GLU A 229 17.94 8.23 -16.80
N SER A 230 18.05 7.29 -15.85
CA SER A 230 19.29 6.60 -15.52
C SER A 230 19.55 5.38 -16.44
N GLU A 231 20.60 5.46 -17.26
CA GLU A 231 21.04 4.35 -18.14
C GLU A 231 21.33 3.05 -17.34
N PHE A 232 21.83 3.20 -16.11
CA PHE A 232 22.18 2.10 -15.20
C PHE A 232 21.15 1.90 -14.08
N PHE A 233 19.86 2.06 -14.38
CA PHE A 233 18.80 1.86 -13.40
C PHE A 233 18.83 0.43 -12.80
N PRO A 234 18.68 0.25 -11.47
CA PRO A 234 18.76 -1.06 -10.85
C PRO A 234 17.60 -1.99 -11.26
N VAL A 235 17.88 -2.98 -12.11
CA VAL A 235 16.92 -4.02 -12.52
C VAL A 235 17.26 -5.40 -11.93
N GLN A 236 16.28 -6.30 -11.85
CA GLN A 236 16.44 -7.68 -11.37
C GLN A 236 15.31 -8.55 -11.94
N ASN A 237 15.61 -9.76 -12.44
CA ASN A 237 14.58 -10.69 -12.96
C ASN A 237 13.57 -9.97 -13.88
N ASN A 238 14.09 -9.25 -14.89
CA ASN A 238 13.35 -8.28 -15.68
C ASN A 238 12.92 -8.80 -17.04
N VAL A 239 12.00 -8.07 -17.68
CA VAL A 239 11.64 -8.24 -19.10
C VAL A 239 12.41 -7.27 -19.99
N GLN A 240 12.80 -6.12 -19.47
CA GLN A 240 13.66 -5.14 -20.13
C GLN A 240 14.75 -4.68 -19.15
N ALA A 241 15.99 -4.97 -19.54
CA ALA A 241 17.16 -4.66 -18.72
C ALA A 241 17.82 -3.33 -19.09
N GLN A 242 17.64 -2.88 -20.34
CA GLN A 242 18.35 -1.73 -20.89
C GLN A 242 17.42 -0.54 -21.03
N PHE A 243 17.92 0.59 -20.58
CA PHE A 243 17.36 1.89 -20.86
C PHE A 243 17.46 2.17 -22.36
N ASN A 244 16.36 2.61 -22.98
CA ASN A 244 16.27 2.73 -24.43
C ASN A 244 15.65 4.04 -24.91
N GLY A 245 15.81 5.17 -24.22
CA GLY A 245 15.12 6.39 -24.64
C GLY A 245 15.72 7.66 -24.07
N ILE A 246 14.87 8.65 -23.83
CA ILE A 246 15.23 9.87 -23.07
C ILE A 246 14.86 9.70 -21.59
N ASN A 247 13.74 9.04 -21.33
CA ASN A 247 13.37 8.51 -20.02
C ASN A 247 12.57 7.23 -20.27
N ASP A 248 12.76 6.23 -19.41
CA ASP A 248 11.99 4.99 -19.45
C ASP A 248 11.11 4.87 -18.22
N GLY A 249 9.98 4.19 -18.39
CA GLY A 249 9.20 3.72 -17.27
C GLY A 249 9.93 2.65 -16.46
N PHE A 250 9.61 2.50 -15.18
CA PHE A 250 10.03 1.33 -14.40
C PHE A 250 8.87 0.71 -13.61
N VAL A 251 9.03 -0.58 -13.31
CA VAL A 251 8.15 -1.34 -12.41
C VAL A 251 9.02 -2.17 -11.48
N ILE A 252 8.80 -2.05 -10.17
CA ILE A 252 9.57 -2.74 -9.13
C ILE A 252 8.62 -3.50 -8.23
N LYS A 253 9.01 -4.71 -7.82
CA LYS A 253 8.37 -5.47 -6.75
C LYS A 253 9.33 -5.69 -5.58
N PHE A 254 8.86 -5.34 -4.39
CA PHE A 254 9.40 -5.79 -3.11
C PHE A 254 8.44 -6.80 -2.48
N ASP A 255 8.98 -7.79 -1.76
CA ASP A 255 8.15 -8.61 -0.88
C ASP A 255 7.80 -7.86 0.42
N GLN A 256 6.94 -8.49 1.23
CA GLN A 256 6.55 -7.98 2.55
C GLN A 256 7.72 -7.74 3.53
N TYR A 257 8.93 -8.21 3.21
CA TYR A 257 10.15 -8.05 4.00
C TYR A 257 11.10 -7.01 3.38
N ALA A 258 10.60 -6.18 2.46
CA ALA A 258 11.37 -5.16 1.74
C ALA A 258 12.50 -5.71 0.86
N VAL A 259 12.44 -6.99 0.46
CA VAL A 259 13.42 -7.59 -0.44
C VAL A 259 12.92 -7.49 -1.87
N ARG A 260 13.71 -6.84 -2.74
CA ARG A 260 13.39 -6.75 -4.17
C ARG A 260 13.32 -8.14 -4.79
N GLN A 261 12.18 -8.47 -5.37
CA GLN A 261 11.94 -9.74 -6.06
C GLN A 261 12.28 -9.63 -7.54
N TRP A 262 11.77 -8.57 -8.17
CA TRP A 262 12.05 -8.21 -9.55
C TRP A 262 11.91 -6.70 -9.75
N ALA A 263 12.55 -6.17 -10.77
CA ALA A 263 12.46 -4.78 -11.22
C ALA A 263 12.83 -4.72 -12.69
N THR A 264 12.01 -4.07 -13.50
CA THR A 264 12.18 -3.96 -14.95
C THR A 264 12.03 -2.53 -15.39
N LEU A 265 12.72 -2.18 -16.47
CA LEU A 265 12.37 -1.01 -17.26
C LEU A 265 11.15 -1.34 -18.13
N TYR A 266 10.48 -0.30 -18.61
CA TYR A 266 9.34 -0.39 -19.51
C TYR A 266 9.28 0.89 -20.35
N GLY A 267 9.83 0.84 -21.55
CA GLY A 267 9.97 1.98 -22.44
C GLY A 267 10.56 1.58 -23.80
N GLY A 268 10.65 2.56 -24.69
CA GLY A 268 11.15 2.43 -26.05
C GLY A 268 12.00 3.64 -26.41
N SER A 269 12.22 3.87 -27.70
CA SER A 269 13.15 4.84 -28.29
C SER A 269 13.02 6.32 -27.88
N ASN A 270 12.05 6.72 -27.06
CA ASN A 270 11.68 8.10 -26.79
C ASN A 270 11.30 8.35 -25.32
N TYR A 271 10.38 9.28 -25.03
CA TYR A 271 9.93 9.55 -23.67
C TYR A 271 8.85 8.57 -23.21
N ASP A 272 9.08 7.86 -22.10
CA ASP A 272 8.15 6.89 -21.54
C ASP A 272 8.04 7.04 -20.01
N ALA A 273 6.82 6.99 -19.48
CA ALA A 273 6.61 7.08 -18.03
C ALA A 273 5.45 6.17 -17.60
N VAL A 274 5.68 5.36 -16.55
CA VAL A 274 4.61 4.62 -15.88
C VAL A 274 4.03 5.49 -14.79
N GLN A 275 2.77 5.88 -14.92
CA GLN A 275 2.13 6.89 -14.07
C GLN A 275 1.32 6.29 -12.94
N SER A 276 0.71 5.12 -13.16
CA SER A 276 -0.13 4.48 -12.14
C SER A 276 -0.03 2.96 -12.18
N VAL A 277 -0.22 2.33 -11.01
CA VAL A 277 -0.16 0.88 -10.80
C VAL A 277 -1.32 0.40 -9.93
N MET A 278 -1.91 -0.72 -10.35
CA MET A 278 -3.04 -1.33 -9.67
C MET A 278 -2.88 -2.85 -9.57
N TYR A 279 -3.10 -3.38 -8.36
CA TYR A 279 -3.18 -4.82 -8.11
C TYR A 279 -4.65 -5.26 -8.04
N ASN A 280 -5.01 -6.26 -8.83
CA ASN A 280 -6.36 -6.79 -8.93
C ASN A 280 -6.47 -8.18 -8.31
N ALA A 281 -6.85 -8.25 -7.03
CA ALA A 281 -6.95 -9.50 -6.29
C ALA A 281 -7.97 -10.52 -6.85
N ASN A 282 -8.88 -10.09 -7.74
CA ASN A 282 -9.86 -10.96 -8.38
C ASN A 282 -9.28 -11.75 -9.56
N LEU A 283 -8.08 -11.40 -10.02
CA LEU A 283 -7.38 -12.09 -11.09
C LEU A 283 -6.30 -13.02 -10.51
N GLY A 284 -5.97 -14.07 -11.28
CA GLY A 284 -4.94 -15.06 -10.93
C GLY A 284 -3.53 -14.47 -10.95
N SER A 285 -2.55 -15.13 -11.56
CA SER A 285 -1.17 -14.59 -11.54
C SER A 285 -0.99 -13.29 -12.35
N ASN A 286 -1.89 -12.99 -13.29
CA ASN A 286 -1.85 -11.82 -14.18
C ASN A 286 -2.72 -10.70 -13.60
N ASN A 287 -2.28 -10.15 -12.48
CA ASN A 287 -3.11 -9.30 -11.62
C ASN A 287 -2.47 -7.95 -11.30
N LEU A 288 -1.36 -7.60 -11.95
CA LEU A 288 -0.76 -6.27 -11.83
C LEU A 288 -0.98 -5.52 -13.14
N PHE A 289 -1.56 -4.33 -13.07
CA PHE A 289 -1.75 -3.46 -14.23
C PHE A 289 -1.02 -2.16 -14.01
N ILE A 290 -0.45 -1.65 -15.07
CA ILE A 290 0.13 -0.31 -15.12
C ILE A 290 -0.50 0.48 -16.27
N CYS A 291 -0.54 1.80 -16.11
CA CYS A 291 -0.79 2.71 -17.22
C CYS A 291 0.19 3.87 -17.18
N GLY A 292 0.32 4.53 -18.32
CA GLY A 292 1.23 5.66 -18.45
C GLY A 292 1.15 6.32 -19.80
N SER A 293 2.21 7.03 -20.17
CA SER A 293 2.30 7.71 -21.46
C SER A 293 3.64 7.46 -22.14
N THR A 294 3.62 7.51 -23.47
CA THR A 294 4.74 7.14 -24.33
C THR A 294 4.78 8.00 -25.59
N LEU A 295 5.96 8.48 -25.97
CA LEU A 295 6.25 9.00 -27.31
C LEU A 295 6.90 7.94 -28.20
N SER A 296 7.18 6.76 -27.66
CA SER A 296 7.87 5.66 -28.31
C SER A 296 6.94 4.89 -29.24
N THR A 297 7.45 4.44 -30.39
CA THR A 297 6.70 3.60 -31.35
C THR A 297 7.01 2.11 -31.21
N ASP A 298 7.90 1.78 -30.29
CA ASP A 298 8.57 0.50 -30.11
C ASP A 298 8.50 -0.02 -28.67
N LEU A 299 7.43 0.30 -27.92
CA LEU A 299 7.15 -0.33 -26.64
C LEU A 299 7.02 -1.86 -26.78
N ILE A 300 7.34 -2.58 -25.70
CA ILE A 300 7.06 -4.01 -25.59
C ILE A 300 5.54 -4.21 -25.50
N THR A 301 4.90 -4.38 -26.66
CA THR A 301 3.48 -4.71 -26.78
C THR A 301 3.28 -6.22 -26.86
N THR A 302 2.16 -6.72 -26.35
CA THR A 302 1.85 -8.16 -26.32
C THR A 302 0.34 -8.33 -26.38
N SER A 303 -0.14 -9.09 -27.35
CA SER A 303 -1.54 -9.54 -27.39
C SER A 303 -1.69 -10.78 -26.52
N ALA A 304 -2.73 -10.79 -25.68
CA ALA A 304 -3.14 -11.95 -24.89
C ALA A 304 -3.87 -13.01 -25.74
N GLY A 305 -4.19 -12.69 -27.00
CA GLY A 305 -4.88 -13.57 -27.94
C GLY A 305 -6.36 -13.79 -27.60
N GLN A 306 -6.96 -12.84 -26.87
CA GLN A 306 -8.35 -12.93 -26.43
C GLN A 306 -9.31 -12.47 -27.54
N ALA A 307 -10.55 -12.98 -27.51
CA ALA A 307 -11.57 -12.55 -28.46
C ALA A 307 -12.01 -11.10 -28.16
N ASN A 308 -11.98 -10.24 -29.18
CA ASN A 308 -12.32 -8.81 -29.08
C ASN A 308 -11.38 -7.97 -28.18
N GLU A 309 -10.16 -8.46 -27.94
CA GLU A 309 -9.10 -7.71 -27.27
C GLU A 309 -8.84 -6.36 -27.94
N TYR A 310 -8.63 -5.30 -27.15
CA TYR A 310 -8.21 -4.00 -27.66
C TYR A 310 -6.70 -3.96 -27.84
N TYR A 311 -6.18 -4.39 -29.00
CA TYR A 311 -4.73 -4.45 -29.21
C TYR A 311 -4.23 -3.47 -30.29
N LYS A 312 -3.52 -2.43 -29.85
CA LYS A 312 -2.80 -1.45 -30.68
C LYS A 312 -1.31 -1.61 -30.41
N ASN A 313 -0.52 -1.84 -31.45
CA ASN A 313 0.90 -2.21 -31.35
C ASN A 313 1.88 -1.10 -31.76
N SER A 314 1.38 0.10 -32.04
CA SER A 314 2.20 1.27 -32.35
C SER A 314 1.46 2.54 -31.97
N ASN A 315 2.20 3.60 -31.64
CA ASN A 315 1.66 4.94 -31.43
C ASN A 315 1.05 5.51 -32.75
N SER A 316 -0.03 6.31 -32.65
CA SER A 316 -0.73 6.91 -33.80
C SER A 316 -0.52 8.41 -34.01
N GLY A 317 0.41 9.05 -33.31
CA GLY A 317 0.73 10.46 -33.56
C GLY A 317 1.60 11.07 -32.48
N GLY A 318 0.98 11.91 -31.64
CA GLY A 318 1.62 12.57 -30.50
C GLY A 318 1.98 11.57 -29.40
N ARG A 319 1.94 12.03 -28.15
CA ARG A 319 2.07 11.14 -26.99
C ARG A 319 0.85 10.22 -26.93
N ASP A 320 1.03 8.92 -26.75
CA ASP A 320 -0.09 7.99 -26.54
C ASP A 320 -0.07 7.47 -25.10
N GLY A 321 -1.25 7.09 -24.59
CA GLY A 321 -1.34 6.31 -23.37
C GLY A 321 -0.89 4.87 -23.64
N PHE A 322 -0.58 4.13 -22.59
CA PHE A 322 -0.47 2.66 -22.68
C PHE A 322 -1.11 1.99 -21.47
N ILE A 323 -1.46 0.72 -21.65
CA ILE A 323 -1.97 -0.17 -20.59
C ILE A 323 -1.22 -1.48 -20.70
N THR A 324 -0.64 -1.93 -19.58
CA THR A 324 0.16 -3.16 -19.53
C THR A 324 -0.21 -3.99 -18.32
N GLN A 325 -0.42 -5.28 -18.56
CA GLN A 325 -0.71 -6.29 -17.54
C GLN A 325 0.50 -7.19 -17.33
N PHE A 326 0.92 -7.30 -16.09
CA PHE A 326 2.02 -8.12 -15.62
C PHE A 326 1.53 -9.32 -14.83
N ASN A 327 2.30 -10.39 -14.93
CA ASN A 327 2.33 -11.42 -13.91
C ASN A 327 3.03 -10.88 -12.65
N SER A 328 2.29 -10.66 -11.56
CA SER A 328 2.87 -10.02 -10.35
C SER A 328 3.89 -10.90 -9.63
N VAL A 329 3.92 -12.21 -9.90
CA VAL A 329 4.88 -13.13 -9.29
C VAL A 329 6.22 -13.04 -10.00
N PHE A 330 6.21 -13.09 -11.34
CA PHE A 330 7.42 -13.23 -12.15
C PHE A 330 7.86 -11.96 -12.90
N GLY A 331 7.05 -10.89 -12.88
CA GLY A 331 7.36 -9.65 -13.60
C GLY A 331 7.28 -9.78 -15.13
N THR A 332 6.64 -10.84 -15.65
CA THR A 332 6.47 -11.06 -17.09
C THR A 332 5.23 -10.36 -17.63
N ILE A 333 5.28 -9.85 -18.85
CA ILE A 333 4.14 -9.18 -19.51
C ILE A 333 3.18 -10.23 -20.06
N TYR A 334 1.90 -10.09 -19.73
CA TYR A 334 0.81 -10.91 -20.27
C TYR A 334 0.07 -10.18 -21.41
N TYR A 335 -0.16 -8.88 -21.24
CA TYR A 335 -0.84 -8.02 -22.20
C TYR A 335 -0.23 -6.62 -22.17
N SER A 336 -0.11 -5.98 -23.33
CA SER A 336 0.38 -4.60 -23.44
C SER A 336 -0.10 -3.95 -24.73
N THR A 337 -0.68 -2.76 -24.62
CA THR A 337 -1.32 -2.04 -25.73
C THR A 337 -1.09 -0.52 -25.61
N TYR A 338 -1.05 0.17 -26.75
CA TYR A 338 -1.18 1.63 -26.82
C TYR A 338 -2.66 2.05 -26.72
N PHE A 339 -2.95 3.19 -26.11
CA PHE A 339 -4.29 3.74 -25.96
C PHE A 339 -4.32 5.25 -26.22
N GLY A 340 -4.93 5.65 -27.32
CA GLY A 340 -4.94 7.04 -27.80
C GLY A 340 -5.14 7.10 -29.31
N GLY A 341 -5.18 8.32 -29.84
CA GLY A 341 -5.39 8.66 -31.24
C GLY A 341 -4.22 9.45 -31.82
N SER A 342 -4.51 10.52 -32.56
CA SER A 342 -3.48 11.29 -33.29
C SER A 342 -2.87 12.45 -32.48
N GLY A 343 -3.54 12.88 -31.41
CA GLY A 343 -3.09 13.96 -30.53
C GLY A 343 -2.18 13.45 -29.41
N ASP A 344 -2.02 14.27 -28.38
CA ASP A 344 -1.42 13.85 -27.10
C ASP A 344 -2.51 13.26 -26.19
N ASP A 345 -2.31 12.01 -25.82
CA ASP A 345 -3.14 11.15 -24.99
C ASP A 345 -2.28 10.56 -23.87
N GLU A 346 -2.70 10.70 -22.61
CA GLU A 346 -1.96 10.22 -21.45
C GLU A 346 -2.86 9.42 -20.53
N ALA A 347 -2.55 8.15 -20.29
CA ALA A 347 -3.23 7.36 -19.27
C ALA A 347 -2.60 7.64 -17.90
N ARG A 348 -3.32 8.39 -17.04
CA ARG A 348 -2.78 8.94 -15.79
C ARG A 348 -3.11 8.11 -14.56
N SER A 349 -4.25 7.42 -14.54
CA SER A 349 -4.72 6.69 -13.37
C SER A 349 -5.45 5.42 -13.79
N ILE A 350 -5.18 4.32 -13.07
CA ILE A 350 -5.84 3.04 -13.27
C ILE A 350 -6.38 2.51 -11.94
N VAL A 351 -7.65 2.11 -11.92
CA VAL A 351 -8.32 1.57 -10.74
C VAL A 351 -9.14 0.32 -11.08
N PRO A 352 -9.49 -0.53 -10.10
CA PRO A 352 -10.40 -1.63 -10.36
C PRO A 352 -11.75 -1.12 -10.86
N GLY A 353 -12.33 -1.82 -11.84
CA GLY A 353 -13.59 -1.49 -12.51
C GLY A 353 -14.78 -2.28 -11.97
N GLY A 354 -14.68 -2.71 -10.70
CA GLY A 354 -15.65 -3.51 -9.97
C GLY A 354 -15.67 -4.99 -10.35
N GLU A 355 -16.86 -5.45 -10.78
CA GLU A 355 -17.16 -6.87 -11.04
C GLU A 355 -16.07 -7.61 -11.83
N GLY A 356 -15.73 -8.82 -11.34
CA GLY A 356 -15.03 -9.85 -12.12
C GLY A 356 -13.55 -9.60 -12.42
N GLY A 357 -12.99 -8.44 -12.06
CA GLY A 357 -11.62 -8.07 -12.40
C GLY A 357 -11.49 -7.09 -13.57
N ASN A 358 -12.59 -6.41 -13.94
CA ASN A 358 -12.53 -5.27 -14.86
C ASN A 358 -11.67 -4.13 -14.28
N LEU A 359 -11.31 -3.16 -15.13
CA LEU A 359 -10.53 -1.99 -14.73
C LEU A 359 -11.07 -0.71 -15.38
N ILE A 360 -10.79 0.43 -14.77
CA ILE A 360 -11.05 1.77 -15.33
C ILE A 360 -9.71 2.48 -15.45
N VAL A 361 -9.47 3.08 -16.62
CA VAL A 361 -8.34 3.94 -16.93
C VAL A 361 -8.88 5.34 -17.19
N GLY A 362 -8.26 6.33 -16.56
CA GLY A 362 -8.54 7.73 -16.78
C GLY A 362 -7.29 8.44 -17.25
N GLY A 363 -7.50 9.48 -18.06
CA GLY A 363 -6.38 10.23 -18.58
C GLY A 363 -6.78 11.54 -19.21
N ASN A 364 -5.82 12.13 -19.91
CA ASN A 364 -6.01 13.36 -20.66
C ASN A 364 -5.83 13.13 -22.15
N THR A 365 -6.53 13.90 -22.97
CA THR A 365 -6.51 13.75 -24.42
C THR A 365 -6.68 15.10 -25.09
N THR A 366 -5.87 15.35 -26.12
CA THR A 366 -6.03 16.46 -27.07
C THR A 366 -6.52 15.97 -28.43
N THR A 367 -6.79 14.66 -28.55
CA THR A 367 -7.29 14.06 -29.78
C THR A 367 -8.73 14.53 -30.03
N THR A 368 -8.93 15.25 -31.12
CA THR A 368 -10.25 15.74 -31.57
C THR A 368 -10.92 14.84 -32.60
N LEU A 369 -10.13 14.00 -33.28
CA LEU A 369 -10.66 12.98 -34.18
C LEU A 369 -11.31 11.86 -33.36
N VAL A 370 -12.54 11.50 -33.70
CA VAL A 370 -13.29 10.45 -32.98
C VAL A 370 -13.12 9.09 -33.65
N SER A 371 -13.26 8.00 -32.88
CA SER A 371 -13.17 6.64 -33.42
C SER A 371 -14.19 6.39 -34.52
N ASN A 372 -13.72 5.85 -35.65
CA ASN A 372 -14.59 5.30 -36.69
C ASN A 372 -14.94 3.81 -36.49
N ASN A 373 -14.43 3.20 -35.42
CA ASN A 373 -14.61 1.80 -35.07
C ASN A 373 -14.85 1.67 -33.56
N LEU A 374 -16.12 1.73 -33.14
CA LEU A 374 -16.47 1.77 -31.72
C LEU A 374 -15.97 0.51 -30.97
N CYS A 375 -15.47 0.72 -29.75
CA CYS A 375 -14.98 -0.34 -28.87
C CYS A 375 -13.79 -1.15 -29.42
N ALA A 376 -13.10 -0.63 -30.44
CA ALA A 376 -11.95 -1.26 -31.08
C ALA A 376 -10.90 -0.20 -31.45
N VAL A 377 -9.73 -0.66 -31.90
CA VAL A 377 -8.66 0.23 -32.37
C VAL A 377 -9.17 1.06 -33.56
N PRO A 378 -9.15 2.40 -33.48
CA PRO A 378 -9.60 3.26 -34.57
C PRO A 378 -8.71 3.12 -35.81
N THR A 379 -9.30 3.11 -37.00
CA THR A 379 -8.55 3.01 -38.27
C THR A 379 -8.22 4.37 -38.89
N ASN A 380 -8.77 5.44 -38.32
CA ASN A 380 -8.59 6.84 -38.73
C ASN A 380 -7.70 7.63 -37.76
N SER A 381 -6.94 6.96 -36.88
CA SER A 381 -6.20 7.59 -35.78
C SER A 381 -7.07 8.45 -34.85
N GLY A 382 -8.39 8.20 -34.79
CA GLY A 382 -9.26 8.84 -33.81
C GLY A 382 -9.01 8.33 -32.38
N PHE A 383 -9.56 9.01 -31.39
CA PHE A 383 -9.52 8.56 -30.00
C PHE A 383 -10.41 7.32 -29.81
N PRO A 384 -9.97 6.28 -29.06
CA PRO A 384 -10.76 5.07 -28.84
C PRO A 384 -12.02 5.33 -28.00
N LEU A 385 -13.16 5.44 -28.68
CA LEU A 385 -14.49 5.61 -28.09
C LEU A 385 -15.31 4.32 -28.10
N CYS A 386 -16.11 4.13 -27.06
CA CYS A 386 -16.98 2.97 -26.91
C CYS A 386 -18.24 3.32 -26.13
N ASN A 387 -19.41 3.23 -26.79
CA ASN A 387 -20.72 3.33 -26.15
C ASN A 387 -21.62 2.20 -26.66
N PRO A 388 -21.48 0.97 -26.16
CA PRO A 388 -22.15 -0.19 -26.73
C PRO A 388 -23.66 -0.21 -26.46
N THR A 389 -24.13 0.56 -25.47
CA THR A 389 -25.53 0.55 -25.01
C THR A 389 -26.36 1.67 -25.63
N GLY A 390 -25.75 2.77 -26.07
CA GLY A 390 -26.47 3.94 -26.60
C GLY A 390 -27.48 4.53 -25.60
N THR A 391 -27.25 4.31 -24.30
CA THR A 391 -28.14 4.65 -23.18
C THR A 391 -27.98 6.11 -22.74
N LEU A 392 -28.82 6.53 -21.78
CA LEU A 392 -28.73 7.81 -21.06
C LEU A 392 -27.57 7.87 -20.03
N ASP A 393 -26.59 6.97 -20.13
CA ASP A 393 -25.37 7.08 -19.33
C ASP A 393 -24.55 8.29 -19.82
N TYR A 394 -23.66 8.80 -18.98
CA TYR A 394 -22.88 9.97 -19.35
C TYR A 394 -21.99 9.61 -20.55
N TYR A 395 -22.19 10.23 -21.71
CA TYR A 395 -21.37 9.95 -22.88
C TYR A 395 -21.14 11.21 -23.68
N GLN A 396 -19.91 11.71 -23.63
CA GLN A 396 -19.41 12.79 -24.45
C GLN A 396 -18.61 12.16 -25.58
N ASP A 397 -19.08 12.39 -26.81
CA ASP A 397 -18.62 11.70 -28.01
C ASP A 397 -17.51 12.43 -28.77
N HIS A 398 -17.03 13.56 -28.25
CA HIS A 398 -15.94 14.34 -28.82
C HIS A 398 -15.21 15.13 -27.73
N ASN A 399 -13.94 15.46 -28.01
CA ASN A 399 -13.19 16.45 -27.23
C ASN A 399 -13.84 17.83 -27.47
N ALA A 400 -14.31 18.46 -26.40
CA ALA A 400 -15.09 19.69 -26.44
C ALA A 400 -14.21 20.94 -26.47
N GLY A 401 -12.90 20.81 -26.24
CA GLY A 401 -11.94 21.89 -25.97
C GLY A 401 -10.51 21.57 -26.39
N GLY A 402 -9.54 22.10 -25.64
CA GLY A 402 -8.12 21.87 -25.89
C GLY A 402 -7.73 20.47 -25.41
N GLN A 403 -7.48 20.34 -24.11
CA GLN A 403 -7.24 19.07 -23.44
C GLN A 403 -8.49 18.67 -22.64
N ASP A 404 -9.10 17.53 -22.96
CA ASP A 404 -10.20 16.96 -22.17
C ASP A 404 -9.70 15.77 -21.33
N ILE A 405 -10.51 15.32 -20.38
CA ILE A 405 -10.31 14.05 -19.70
C ILE A 405 -10.95 12.95 -20.54
N PHE A 406 -10.36 11.77 -20.56
CA PHE A 406 -11.04 10.55 -20.98
C PHE A 406 -11.19 9.59 -19.80
N VAL A 407 -12.25 8.79 -19.85
CA VAL A 407 -12.46 7.65 -18.97
C VAL A 407 -12.76 6.44 -19.83
N ALA A 408 -12.08 5.33 -19.60
CA ALA A 408 -12.22 4.09 -20.34
C ALA A 408 -12.32 2.91 -19.38
N ARG A 409 -13.23 1.97 -19.64
CA ARG A 409 -13.42 0.75 -18.88
C ARG A 409 -13.07 -0.45 -19.73
N PHE A 410 -12.26 -1.35 -19.18
CA PHE A 410 -11.83 -2.58 -19.84
C PHE A 410 -12.34 -3.81 -19.12
N GLY A 411 -12.66 -4.83 -19.91
CA GLY A 411 -13.07 -6.14 -19.43
C GLY A 411 -11.89 -7.02 -19.06
N THR A 412 -12.18 -8.16 -18.42
CA THR A 412 -11.19 -9.19 -18.08
C THR A 412 -10.57 -9.92 -19.28
N SER A 413 -11.12 -9.71 -20.48
CA SER A 413 -10.57 -10.19 -21.75
C SER A 413 -9.83 -9.08 -22.50
N ASP A 414 -9.42 -8.03 -21.79
CA ASP A 414 -8.66 -6.88 -22.31
C ASP A 414 -9.40 -6.11 -23.42
N ASN A 415 -10.72 -6.27 -23.49
CA ASN A 415 -11.60 -5.59 -24.45
C ASN A 415 -12.09 -4.25 -23.88
N LEU A 416 -12.16 -3.22 -24.73
CA LEU A 416 -12.74 -1.93 -24.37
C LEU A 416 -14.26 -2.07 -24.22
N LEU A 417 -14.78 -1.90 -23.01
CA LEU A 417 -16.21 -2.05 -22.68
C LEU A 417 -16.98 -0.75 -22.82
N TRP A 418 -16.35 0.37 -22.49
CA TRP A 418 -16.95 1.70 -22.56
C TRP A 418 -15.85 2.76 -22.47
N SER A 419 -16.02 3.89 -23.15
CA SER A 419 -15.17 5.07 -22.95
C SER A 419 -15.88 6.35 -23.34
N THR A 420 -15.53 7.45 -22.68
CA THR A 420 -16.11 8.78 -22.89
C THR A 420 -15.05 9.85 -22.72
N PHE A 421 -15.26 11.01 -23.34
CA PHE A 421 -14.63 12.26 -22.90
C PHE A 421 -15.34 12.80 -21.65
N PHE A 422 -14.68 13.67 -20.89
CA PHE A 422 -15.24 14.40 -19.76
C PHE A 422 -14.57 15.77 -19.70
N GLY A 423 -15.28 16.81 -20.12
CA GLY A 423 -14.70 18.15 -20.20
C GLY A 423 -15.64 19.20 -20.74
N SER A 424 -15.07 20.36 -21.01
CA SER A 424 -15.71 21.56 -21.55
C SER A 424 -14.91 22.06 -22.76
N ASN A 425 -15.21 23.24 -23.27
CA ASN A 425 -14.32 23.91 -24.24
C ASN A 425 -13.10 24.60 -23.62
N GLY A 426 -12.85 24.38 -22.33
CA GLY A 426 -11.61 24.72 -21.65
C GLY A 426 -10.54 23.64 -21.81
N ASP A 427 -9.60 23.66 -20.88
CA ASP A 427 -8.65 22.57 -20.64
C ASP A 427 -9.01 21.93 -19.31
N GLU A 428 -9.20 20.62 -19.31
CA GLU A 428 -9.43 19.79 -18.16
C GLU A 428 -8.24 18.85 -17.90
N LYS A 429 -7.87 18.69 -16.63
CA LYS A 429 -6.79 17.81 -16.20
C LYS A 429 -7.30 16.79 -15.20
N LEU A 430 -7.01 15.52 -15.46
CA LEU A 430 -7.25 14.45 -14.51
C LEU A 430 -6.09 14.40 -13.51
N TYR A 431 -6.41 14.37 -12.22
CA TYR A 431 -5.43 14.10 -11.18
C TYR A 431 -5.43 12.63 -10.81
N GLU A 432 -6.56 12.11 -10.33
CA GLU A 432 -6.65 10.73 -9.86
C GLU A 432 -8.07 10.17 -10.02
N LEU A 433 -8.15 8.88 -10.33
CA LEU A 433 -9.35 8.07 -10.16
C LEU A 433 -9.28 7.34 -8.82
N SER A 434 -10.39 7.25 -8.11
CA SER A 434 -10.51 6.35 -6.95
C SER A 434 -11.79 5.54 -7.01
N LEU A 435 -11.75 4.34 -6.44
CA LEU A 435 -12.91 3.46 -6.35
C LEU A 435 -13.40 3.43 -4.90
N VAL A 436 -14.71 3.64 -4.70
CA VAL A 436 -15.37 3.31 -3.43
C VAL A 436 -16.10 1.99 -3.61
N GLN A 437 -15.62 0.97 -2.90
CA GLN A 437 -16.22 -0.36 -2.93
C GLN A 437 -17.65 -0.32 -2.37
N GLY A 438 -18.56 -0.93 -3.11
CA GLY A 438 -19.98 -1.08 -2.77
C GLY A 438 -20.52 -2.38 -3.36
N ASN A 439 -21.84 -2.58 -3.33
CA ASN A 439 -22.45 -3.60 -4.19
C ASN A 439 -22.56 -3.07 -5.63
N SER A 440 -22.91 -3.91 -6.61
CA SER A 440 -22.97 -3.52 -8.02
C SER A 440 -23.91 -2.33 -8.33
N ALA A 441 -24.81 -1.96 -7.41
CA ALA A 441 -25.67 -0.77 -7.53
C ALA A 441 -25.10 0.50 -6.86
N THR A 442 -24.07 0.38 -6.02
CA THR A 442 -23.49 1.49 -5.26
C THR A 442 -21.99 1.69 -5.51
N GLU A 443 -21.33 0.74 -6.17
CA GLU A 443 -19.92 0.83 -6.51
C GLU A 443 -19.69 1.97 -7.51
N SER A 444 -18.74 2.84 -7.18
CA SER A 444 -18.57 4.12 -7.88
C SER A 444 -17.10 4.48 -8.04
N ALA A 445 -16.77 4.97 -9.22
CA ALA A 445 -15.52 5.64 -9.50
C ALA A 445 -15.67 7.14 -9.23
N TYR A 446 -14.67 7.73 -8.59
CA TYR A 446 -14.56 9.16 -8.38
C TYR A 446 -13.47 9.72 -9.26
N ILE A 447 -13.76 10.85 -9.90
CA ILE A 447 -12.86 11.57 -10.77
C ILE A 447 -12.53 12.88 -10.09
N THR A 448 -11.24 13.15 -9.93
CA THR A 448 -10.74 14.43 -9.41
C THR A 448 -9.90 15.11 -10.46
N GLY A 449 -10.01 16.43 -10.56
CA GLY A 449 -9.31 17.16 -11.60
C GLY A 449 -9.44 18.67 -11.49
N SER A 450 -8.99 19.35 -12.53
CA SER A 450 -9.23 20.78 -12.71
C SER A 450 -9.76 21.09 -14.09
N SER A 451 -10.42 22.24 -14.22
CA SER A 451 -10.91 22.81 -15.48
C SER A 451 -10.51 24.28 -15.54
N THR A 452 -10.04 24.77 -16.69
CA THR A 452 -9.83 26.20 -16.91
C THR A 452 -11.14 26.97 -17.10
N LYS A 453 -12.28 26.27 -17.24
CA LYS A 453 -13.58 26.88 -17.48
C LYS A 453 -14.71 26.19 -16.69
N ALA A 454 -15.18 26.84 -15.62
CA ALA A 454 -16.53 26.53 -15.13
C ALA A 454 -17.57 27.31 -15.92
N ASP A 455 -18.55 26.60 -16.44
CA ASP A 455 -19.70 27.22 -17.06
C ASP A 455 -20.61 27.88 -16.00
N ALA A 456 -21.15 29.06 -16.32
CA ALA A 456 -22.10 29.82 -15.52
C ALA A 456 -23.56 29.32 -15.70
N THR A 457 -23.81 28.38 -16.61
CA THR A 457 -25.13 27.82 -16.90
C THR A 457 -25.33 26.45 -16.22
N ASN A 458 -26.24 26.40 -15.24
CA ASN A 458 -26.48 25.26 -14.36
C ASN A 458 -27.48 24.24 -14.95
N THR A 459 -27.19 23.65 -16.11
CA THR A 459 -28.02 22.58 -16.66
C THR A 459 -27.78 21.29 -15.87
N ASN A 460 -28.53 21.11 -14.77
CA ASN A 460 -28.43 19.93 -13.91
C ASN A 460 -29.22 18.75 -14.49
N ASN A 461 -28.61 17.95 -15.36
CA ASN A 461 -29.22 16.74 -15.93
C ASN A 461 -28.34 15.49 -15.86
N CYS A 462 -27.13 15.60 -15.33
CA CYS A 462 -26.17 14.50 -15.20
C CYS A 462 -25.73 13.84 -16.51
N LEU A 463 -25.83 14.56 -17.63
CA LEU A 463 -25.46 14.10 -18.97
C LEU A 463 -24.33 14.95 -19.55
N ALA A 464 -23.69 14.43 -20.61
CA ALA A 464 -22.77 15.21 -21.42
C ALA A 464 -23.49 16.41 -22.04
N ARG A 465 -22.78 17.53 -22.13
CA ARG A 465 -23.35 18.80 -22.57
C ARG A 465 -23.17 19.02 -24.07
N THR A 466 -24.22 19.47 -24.74
CA THR A 466 -24.19 19.77 -26.19
C THR A 466 -23.67 21.17 -26.52
N ASP A 467 -23.47 22.01 -25.51
CA ASP A 467 -22.95 23.38 -25.63
C ASP A 467 -21.48 23.50 -25.19
N ASN A 468 -20.80 22.36 -25.02
CA ASN A 468 -19.41 22.27 -24.58
C ASN A 468 -19.15 22.98 -23.24
N GLY A 469 -20.17 23.10 -22.39
CA GLY A 469 -20.02 23.51 -21.00
C GLY A 469 -19.49 22.38 -20.14
N PHE A 470 -18.90 22.71 -18.98
CA PHE A 470 -18.45 21.69 -18.04
C PHE A 470 -19.65 20.92 -17.45
N PRO A 471 -19.59 19.58 -17.34
CA PRO A 471 -20.69 18.75 -16.83
C PRO A 471 -21.06 19.08 -15.37
N TYR A 472 -22.37 19.14 -15.10
CA TYR A 472 -22.89 19.41 -13.75
C TYR A 472 -24.02 18.45 -13.38
N CYS A 473 -23.99 17.95 -12.15
CA CYS A 473 -24.99 17.02 -11.62
C CYS A 473 -25.12 17.21 -10.10
N ASP A 474 -26.30 17.61 -9.64
CA ASP A 474 -26.59 17.91 -8.23
C ASP A 474 -27.61 16.91 -7.67
N MET A 475 -27.32 16.33 -6.51
CA MET A 475 -28.20 15.41 -5.81
C MET A 475 -29.32 16.19 -5.11
N THR A 476 -30.53 16.16 -5.67
CA THR A 476 -31.70 16.74 -5.01
C THR A 476 -31.97 16.04 -3.67
N GLY A 477 -31.86 16.77 -2.56
CA GLY A 477 -32.37 16.35 -1.24
C GLY A 477 -31.35 16.01 -0.16
N THR A 478 -30.04 16.17 -0.40
CA THR A 478 -28.99 15.98 0.63
C THR A 478 -28.56 17.32 1.23
N SER A 479 -28.40 17.38 2.56
CA SER A 479 -27.96 18.56 3.33
C SER A 479 -26.43 18.78 3.32
N ASP A 480 -25.71 18.08 2.44
CA ASP A 480 -24.25 18.07 2.42
C ASP A 480 -23.70 19.25 1.60
N TYR A 481 -22.44 19.61 1.87
CA TYR A 481 -21.79 20.79 1.32
C TYR A 481 -21.60 20.67 -0.20
N PHE A 482 -22.48 21.31 -0.99
CA PHE A 482 -22.36 21.44 -2.44
C PHE A 482 -22.17 22.91 -2.81
N GLU A 483 -21.01 23.26 -3.36
CA GLU A 483 -20.84 24.54 -4.04
C GLU A 483 -21.43 24.39 -5.45
N LYS A 484 -22.60 25.01 -5.66
CA LYS A 484 -23.20 25.14 -7.00
C LYS A 484 -22.17 25.77 -7.93
N GLY A 485 -22.06 25.24 -9.17
CA GLY A 485 -21.16 25.72 -10.21
C GLY A 485 -20.96 27.23 -10.14
N VAL A 486 -19.81 27.65 -9.62
CA VAL A 486 -19.51 29.06 -9.44
C VAL A 486 -18.87 29.52 -10.74
N ALA A 487 -19.42 30.57 -11.35
CA ALA A 487 -18.81 31.17 -12.53
C ALA A 487 -17.35 31.54 -12.24
N ASN A 488 -16.42 31.14 -13.10
CA ASN A 488 -15.03 31.60 -12.99
C ASN A 488 -14.97 33.07 -13.40
N ASN A 489 -14.78 33.97 -12.42
CA ASN A 489 -14.53 35.39 -12.68
C ASN A 489 -13.01 35.71 -12.59
N GLY A 490 -12.14 34.69 -12.52
CA GLY A 490 -10.70 34.83 -12.31
C GLY A 490 -9.85 34.04 -13.31
N SER A 491 -8.53 34.17 -13.18
CA SER A 491 -7.52 33.54 -14.05
C SER A 491 -6.99 32.19 -13.54
N LEU A 492 -7.59 31.64 -12.48
CA LEU A 492 -7.17 30.36 -11.88
C LEU A 492 -8.09 29.21 -12.30
N PRO A 493 -7.57 28.00 -12.50
CA PRO A 493 -8.37 26.82 -12.78
C PRO A 493 -9.28 26.47 -11.59
N ILE A 494 -10.36 25.76 -11.90
CA ILE A 494 -11.39 25.30 -10.96
C ILE A 494 -11.17 23.83 -10.71
N ALA A 495 -11.05 23.44 -9.44
CA ALA A 495 -10.97 22.03 -9.10
C ALA A 495 -12.37 21.41 -9.14
N PHE A 496 -12.48 20.13 -9.47
CA PHE A 496 -13.74 19.41 -9.44
C PHE A 496 -13.61 18.01 -8.84
N VAL A 497 -14.73 17.50 -8.37
CA VAL A 497 -14.92 16.09 -7.99
C VAL A 497 -16.22 15.59 -8.60
N SER A 498 -16.19 14.43 -9.23
CA SER A 498 -17.37 13.82 -9.84
C SER A 498 -17.47 12.33 -9.50
N GLN A 499 -18.67 11.86 -9.18
CA GLN A 499 -18.96 10.45 -8.94
C GLN A 499 -19.62 9.83 -10.16
N PHE A 500 -19.10 8.69 -10.61
CA PHE A 500 -19.64 7.86 -11.67
C PHE A 500 -19.94 6.46 -11.14
N LEU A 501 -21.11 5.92 -11.45
CA LEU A 501 -21.33 4.49 -11.33
C LEU A 501 -20.51 3.75 -12.39
N LEU A 502 -20.19 2.48 -12.11
CA LEU A 502 -19.42 1.64 -13.03
C LEU A 502 -20.14 1.29 -14.34
N ASN A 503 -21.43 1.59 -14.45
CA ASN A 503 -22.18 1.52 -15.71
C ASN A 503 -22.03 2.79 -16.58
N GLY A 504 -21.26 3.79 -16.13
CA GLY A 504 -21.05 5.06 -16.85
C GLY A 504 -22.01 6.18 -16.46
N GLN A 505 -22.96 5.95 -15.56
CA GLN A 505 -23.88 7.00 -15.11
C GLN A 505 -23.17 7.99 -14.15
N MET A 506 -23.16 9.28 -14.47
CA MET A 506 -22.74 10.31 -13.52
C MET A 506 -23.80 10.48 -12.42
N LYS A 507 -23.38 10.41 -11.16
CA LYS A 507 -24.25 10.53 -9.98
C LYS A 507 -24.31 11.94 -9.41
N TRP A 508 -23.17 12.61 -9.38
CA TRP A 508 -23.04 14.02 -9.04
C TRP A 508 -21.68 14.55 -9.45
N SER A 509 -21.57 15.87 -9.52
CA SER A 509 -20.33 16.60 -9.74
C SER A 509 -20.38 17.91 -8.96
N THR A 510 -19.25 18.31 -8.37
CA THR A 510 -19.09 19.58 -7.66
C THR A 510 -17.78 20.24 -8.04
N ASN A 511 -17.77 21.57 -8.04
CA ASN A 511 -16.62 22.40 -8.45
C ASN A 511 -16.22 23.37 -7.33
N PHE A 512 -14.95 23.75 -7.28
CA PHE A 512 -14.37 24.63 -6.26
C PHE A 512 -13.56 25.76 -6.91
N ASN A 513 -13.87 27.00 -6.53
CA ASN A 513 -13.23 28.18 -7.12
C ASN A 513 -11.90 28.57 -6.46
N ASN A 514 -11.03 29.21 -7.25
CA ASN A 514 -9.77 29.82 -6.79
C ASN A 514 -8.80 28.86 -6.10
N VAL A 515 -8.83 27.58 -6.48
CA VAL A 515 -7.85 26.60 -6.00
C VAL A 515 -6.53 26.88 -6.73
N ARG A 516 -5.53 27.41 -6.02
CA ARG A 516 -4.23 27.74 -6.62
C ARG A 516 -3.48 26.49 -7.07
N GLU A 517 -3.54 25.43 -6.28
CA GLU A 517 -2.91 24.13 -6.55
C GLU A 517 -3.74 23.02 -5.92
N PHE A 518 -4.09 22.00 -6.71
CA PHE A 518 -4.50 20.68 -6.19
C PHE A 518 -3.23 19.81 -6.28
N GLN A 519 -2.69 19.39 -5.13
CA GLN A 519 -1.51 18.51 -5.09
C GLN A 519 -1.95 17.11 -4.66
N SER A 520 -1.42 16.06 -5.30
CA SER A 520 -1.53 14.71 -4.76
C SER A 520 -0.69 14.62 -3.49
N ILE A 521 -1.32 14.42 -2.34
CA ILE A 521 -0.59 14.11 -1.10
C ILE A 521 -0.50 12.59 -1.01
N THR A 522 0.66 12.03 -1.38
CA THR A 522 0.97 10.64 -1.09
C THR A 522 1.39 10.52 0.38
N ASN A 523 0.53 9.88 1.19
CA ASN A 523 0.67 9.54 2.61
C ASN A 523 0.58 10.68 3.65
N ASP A 524 -0.48 10.63 4.48
CA ASP A 524 -0.32 10.64 5.95
C ASP A 524 -1.59 10.09 6.66
N TYR A 525 -1.35 9.14 7.58
CA TYR A 525 -2.19 8.66 8.70
C TYR A 525 -3.73 8.85 8.66
N VAL A 526 -4.46 7.76 8.43
CA VAL A 526 -5.88 7.63 8.83
C VAL A 526 -5.96 6.80 10.12
N SER A 527 -6.45 7.39 11.21
CA SER A 527 -6.64 6.70 12.48
C SER A 527 -7.84 5.74 12.45
N ALA A 528 -7.60 4.52 12.93
CA ALA A 528 -8.60 3.46 13.02
C ALA A 528 -9.64 3.76 14.12
N ASN A 529 -10.84 4.21 13.72
CA ASN A 529 -12.14 3.93 14.37
C ASN A 529 -13.25 4.82 13.76
N LEU A 530 -13.62 4.63 12.50
CA LEU A 530 -14.74 5.39 11.92
C LEU A 530 -15.62 4.53 10.96
N PRO A 531 -16.95 4.74 10.94
CA PRO A 531 -17.92 3.89 10.25
C PRO A 531 -17.83 3.95 8.72
N ALA A 532 -18.19 2.85 8.06
CA ALA A 532 -17.91 2.51 6.66
C ALA A 532 -18.64 3.32 5.56
N GLN A 533 -19.13 4.54 5.80
CA GLN A 533 -19.95 5.28 4.81
C GLN A 533 -19.62 6.78 4.62
N ASN A 534 -18.54 7.31 5.18
CA ASN A 534 -18.21 8.73 4.98
C ASN A 534 -16.90 8.91 4.19
N VAL A 535 -16.89 9.88 3.28
CA VAL A 535 -15.69 10.47 2.67
C VAL A 535 -15.01 11.34 3.74
N TYR A 536 -13.75 11.07 4.08
CA TYR A 536 -13.03 11.78 5.15
C TYR A 536 -12.03 12.80 4.62
N VAL A 537 -11.97 13.93 5.31
CA VAL A 537 -11.18 15.13 5.03
C VAL A 537 -10.13 15.30 6.12
N THR A 538 -8.83 15.33 5.79
CA THR A 538 -7.76 15.79 6.70
C THR A 538 -6.72 16.59 5.91
N GLY A 539 -5.91 17.42 6.60
CA GLY A 539 -4.89 18.27 5.97
C GLY A 539 -3.85 18.76 6.99
N ILE A 540 -2.69 19.22 6.49
CA ILE A 540 -1.75 20.10 7.21
C ILE A 540 -1.27 21.18 6.24
N PRO A 541 -1.33 22.46 6.63
CA PRO A 541 -0.26 23.38 6.26
C PRO A 541 0.27 24.16 7.46
N TRP A 542 1.59 24.34 7.51
CA TRP A 542 2.19 25.43 8.27
C TRP A 542 2.13 26.72 7.42
N PHE A 543 1.53 27.74 8.04
CA PHE A 543 1.55 29.18 7.72
C PHE A 543 0.54 29.78 6.72
N PHE A 544 -0.30 30.65 7.32
CA PHE A 544 -1.23 31.68 6.83
C PHE A 544 -2.67 31.29 6.46
N CYS A 545 -3.54 31.66 7.40
CA CYS A 545 -4.99 31.87 7.39
C CYS A 545 -5.81 31.60 6.11
N SER A 546 -6.86 30.81 6.37
CA SER A 546 -8.19 30.75 5.75
C SER A 546 -8.36 29.91 4.48
N TRP A 547 -9.36 29.03 4.58
CA TRP A 547 -10.04 28.20 3.57
C TRP A 547 -9.57 26.74 3.46
N ASN A 548 -10.57 25.85 3.38
CA ASN A 548 -10.59 24.43 3.77
C ASN A 548 -9.92 23.48 2.74
N PHE A 549 -9.43 22.34 3.21
CA PHE A 549 -8.69 21.31 2.45
C PHE A 549 -9.51 20.04 2.20
N ILE A 550 -9.17 19.26 1.15
CA ILE A 550 -9.74 17.96 0.79
C ILE A 550 -8.58 16.99 0.49
N MET A 551 -8.64 15.76 1.04
CA MET A 551 -7.76 14.62 0.70
C MET A 551 -8.64 13.39 0.42
N PHE A 552 -8.21 12.52 -0.49
CA PHE A 552 -8.81 11.19 -0.71
C PHE A 552 -7.75 10.12 -0.47
N SER A 553 -7.99 9.22 0.49
CA SER A 553 -7.18 8.00 0.63
C SER A 553 -7.92 6.84 -0.04
N SER A 554 -7.27 6.17 -0.99
CA SER A 554 -7.69 4.80 -1.33
C SER A 554 -7.37 3.92 -0.12
N ASN A 555 -8.40 3.34 0.52
CA ASN A 555 -8.19 2.24 1.47
C ASN A 555 -7.62 1.05 0.69
N ARG A 556 -6.30 1.00 0.55
CA ARG A 556 -5.57 -0.17 0.06
C ARG A 556 -5.37 -1.10 1.26
N PHE A 557 -6.11 -2.20 1.29
CA PHE A 557 -5.90 -3.29 2.24
C PHE A 557 -4.73 -4.17 1.82
#